data_AF-A0A2N5E704-F1
#
_entry.id   AF-A0A2N5E704-F1
#
_cell.length_a   1.000
_cell.length_b   1.000
_cell.length_c   1.000
_cell.angle_alpha   90.00
_cell.angle_beta   90.00
_cell.angle_gamma   90.00
#
_symmetry.space_group_name_H-M   'P 1'
#
loop_
_entity.id
_entity.type
_entity.pdbx_description
1 polymer ?
#
loop_
_entity_poly.entity_id
_entity_poly.type
_entity_poly.pdbx_seq_one_letter_code
_entity_poly.pdbx_strand_id
1 'polypeptide(L)'
;MKWPALFIFCPVVTFYPGMSWGAVTPENITYAVSEFGADKMMEVFRKSDAQWRTVTAGIAHGEETWLNLVPLIGAEADEKQTGDVMNALSFALVADPLATLRVVKSLDTRAEKGAYALGRFGTDIVCGVPMTLEYTRQSTLNYYYQVRQSLEKIGDKGAECLALIKLSMEEIEVEERRGNMTWGTKTWP
;
A
#
# COMPACT_ATOMS: atom_id res chain seq x y z
N MET A 1 -24.78 31.25 -53.48
CA MET A 1 -24.34 29.91 -53.04
C MET A 1 -23.97 30.02 -51.57
N LYS A 2 -24.82 29.50 -50.68
CA LYS A 2 -24.65 29.58 -49.21
C LYS A 2 -24.17 28.21 -48.72
N TRP A 3 -23.05 28.16 -48.03
CA TRP A 3 -22.60 26.97 -47.28
C TRP A 3 -23.28 26.96 -45.91
N PRO A 4 -23.80 25.83 -45.41
CA PRO A 4 -24.22 25.73 -44.03
C PRO A 4 -23.02 25.37 -43.15
N ALA A 5 -22.82 26.14 -42.07
CA ALA A 5 -21.91 25.79 -40.99
C ALA A 5 -22.50 24.60 -40.23
N LEU A 6 -21.79 23.46 -40.25
CA LEU A 6 -22.09 22.32 -39.40
C LEU A 6 -21.64 22.68 -37.96
N PHE A 7 -22.59 23.02 -37.09
CA PHE A 7 -22.34 23.07 -35.66
C PHE A 7 -22.18 21.63 -35.15
N ILE A 8 -20.93 21.22 -34.99
CA ILE A 8 -20.60 20.00 -34.25
C ILE A 8 -20.93 20.28 -32.78
N PHE A 9 -22.06 19.75 -32.32
CA PHE A 9 -22.37 19.64 -30.90
C PHE A 9 -21.30 18.76 -30.25
N CYS A 10 -20.31 19.38 -29.64
CA CYS A 10 -19.41 18.73 -28.71
C CYS A 10 -20.24 18.30 -27.50
N PRO A 11 -20.38 16.99 -27.19
CA PRO A 11 -21.05 16.61 -25.96
C PRO A 11 -20.14 17.06 -24.83
N VAL A 12 -20.52 18.15 -24.17
CA VAL A 12 -20.00 18.50 -22.85
C VAL A 12 -20.37 17.32 -21.96
N VAL A 13 -19.39 16.45 -21.68
CA VAL A 13 -19.50 15.42 -20.65
C VAL A 13 -19.61 16.17 -19.33
N THR A 14 -20.84 16.50 -18.94
CA THR A 14 -21.16 16.97 -17.60
C THR A 14 -20.87 15.82 -16.65
N PHE A 15 -19.73 15.90 -15.98
CA PHE A 15 -19.37 15.04 -14.86
C PHE A 15 -20.45 15.21 -13.79
N TYR A 16 -21.36 14.24 -13.67
CA TYR A 16 -22.43 14.29 -12.68
C TYR A 16 -21.81 14.16 -11.28
N PRO A 17 -21.86 15.20 -10.43
CA PRO A 17 -21.39 15.13 -9.06
C PRO A 17 -22.51 14.49 -8.24
N GLY A 18 -22.70 13.18 -8.40
CA GLY A 18 -23.83 12.49 -7.78
C GLY A 18 -23.71 10.98 -7.71
N MET A 19 -22.61 10.38 -8.15
CA MET A 19 -22.38 8.96 -7.93
C MET A 19 -21.95 8.81 -6.46
N SER A 20 -22.93 8.61 -5.57
CA SER A 20 -22.62 8.03 -4.26
C SER A 20 -22.12 6.63 -4.54
N TRP A 21 -20.80 6.46 -4.56
CA TRP A 21 -20.20 5.14 -4.52
C TRP A 21 -20.87 4.38 -3.37
N GLY A 22 -21.28 3.15 -3.62
CA GLY A 22 -21.74 2.25 -2.56
C GLY A 22 -20.62 2.01 -1.53
N ALA A 23 -20.73 0.94 -0.76
CA ALA A 23 -19.62 0.54 0.12
C ALA A 23 -18.28 0.49 -0.66
N VAL A 24 -17.20 0.96 -0.04
CA VAL A 24 -15.85 0.82 -0.60
C VAL A 24 -15.49 -0.66 -0.55
N THR A 25 -15.42 -1.31 -1.72
CA THR A 25 -15.05 -2.72 -1.85
C THR A 25 -14.02 -2.89 -2.97
N PRO A 26 -13.25 -3.99 -2.99
CA PRO A 26 -12.28 -4.25 -4.05
C PRO A 26 -12.88 -4.27 -5.45
N GLU A 27 -14.10 -4.80 -5.59
CA GLU A 27 -14.80 -4.89 -6.87
C GLU A 27 -15.17 -3.51 -7.39
N ASN A 28 -15.73 -2.66 -6.53
CA ASN A 28 -16.09 -1.29 -6.88
C ASN A 28 -14.86 -0.46 -7.25
N ILE A 29 -13.75 -0.64 -6.54
CA ILE A 29 -12.47 0.03 -6.85
C ILE A 29 -11.91 -0.46 -8.17
N THR A 30 -11.90 -1.77 -8.40
CA THR A 30 -11.40 -2.35 -9.66
C THR A 30 -12.21 -1.83 -10.85
N TYR A 31 -13.54 -1.81 -10.71
CA TYR A 31 -14.42 -1.21 -11.71
C TYR A 31 -14.09 0.28 -11.93
N ALA A 32 -13.97 1.07 -10.85
CA ALA A 32 -13.64 2.49 -10.92
C ALA A 32 -12.33 2.76 -11.67
N VAL A 33 -11.29 1.99 -11.36
CA VAL A 33 -9.98 2.12 -12.00
C VAL A 33 -10.07 1.77 -13.48
N SER A 34 -10.84 0.74 -13.85
CA SER A 34 -11.03 0.34 -15.25
C SER A 34 -11.81 1.37 -16.07
N GLU A 35 -12.81 2.02 -15.47
CA GLU A 35 -13.70 2.96 -16.16
C GLU A 35 -13.12 4.38 -16.18
N PHE A 36 -12.51 4.82 -15.07
CA PHE A 36 -12.13 6.22 -14.86
C PHE A 36 -10.63 6.45 -14.71
N GLY A 37 -9.83 5.39 -14.56
CA GLY A 37 -8.39 5.49 -14.32
C GLY A 37 -8.00 5.49 -12.83
N ALA A 38 -6.78 5.02 -12.56
CA ALA A 38 -6.22 4.95 -11.21
C ALA A 38 -5.96 6.34 -10.60
N ASP A 39 -5.61 7.34 -11.42
CA ASP A 39 -5.35 8.72 -10.99
C ASP A 39 -6.61 9.34 -10.36
N LYS A 40 -7.77 9.12 -10.99
CA LYS A 40 -9.08 9.57 -10.50
C LYS A 40 -9.49 8.84 -9.23
N MET A 41 -9.27 7.53 -9.17
CA MET A 41 -9.55 6.77 -7.96
C MET A 41 -8.69 7.25 -6.79
N MET A 42 -7.39 7.48 -7.02
CA MET A 42 -6.50 8.01 -5.98
C MET A 42 -6.87 9.43 -5.56
N GLU A 43 -7.38 10.28 -6.47
CA GLU A 43 -7.92 11.60 -6.11
C GLU A 43 -9.13 11.51 -5.18
N VAL A 44 -10.02 10.53 -5.39
CA VAL A 44 -11.14 10.27 -4.47
C VAL A 44 -10.63 9.89 -3.08
N PHE A 45 -9.65 8.98 -3.01
CA PHE A 45 -9.07 8.57 -1.73
C PHE A 45 -8.34 9.69 -1.00
N ARG A 46 -7.68 10.61 -1.73
CA ARG A 46 -7.06 11.82 -1.12
C ARG A 46 -8.07 12.72 -0.43
N LYS A 47 -9.32 12.73 -0.91
CA LYS A 47 -10.40 13.57 -0.36
C LYS A 47 -11.23 12.88 0.71
N SER A 48 -10.97 11.60 1.01
CA SER A 48 -11.79 10.82 1.95
C SER A 48 -10.97 9.86 2.82
N ASP A 49 -10.60 10.33 4.01
CA ASP A 49 -9.90 9.51 5.02
C ASP A 49 -10.68 8.25 5.42
N ALA A 50 -12.01 8.30 5.42
CA ALA A 50 -12.84 7.13 5.75
C ALA A 50 -12.72 6.02 4.70
N GLN A 51 -12.78 6.40 3.42
CA GLN A 51 -12.64 5.45 2.32
C GLN A 51 -11.20 4.92 2.26
N TRP A 52 -10.21 5.81 2.40
CA TRP A 52 -8.80 5.41 2.40
C TRP A 52 -8.47 4.45 3.55
N ARG A 53 -8.96 4.71 4.77
CA ARG A 53 -8.82 3.79 5.90
C ARG A 53 -9.45 2.42 5.65
N THR A 54 -10.54 2.36 4.88
CA THR A 54 -11.15 1.07 4.52
C THR A 54 -10.21 0.26 3.63
N VAL A 55 -9.60 0.92 2.63
CA VAL A 55 -8.62 0.28 1.73
C VAL A 55 -7.40 -0.21 2.50
N THR A 56 -6.79 0.65 3.33
CA THR A 56 -5.57 0.29 4.05
C THR A 56 -5.82 -0.74 5.15
N ALA A 57 -7.00 -0.76 5.77
CA ALA A 57 -7.39 -1.82 6.70
C ALA A 57 -7.53 -3.18 5.99
N GLY A 58 -8.19 -3.24 4.83
CA GLY A 58 -8.31 -4.48 4.05
C GLY A 58 -6.96 -5.02 3.61
N ILE A 59 -6.05 -4.13 3.18
CA ILE A 59 -4.65 -4.49 2.86
C ILE A 59 -3.96 -5.04 4.12
N ALA A 60 -4.03 -4.33 5.25
CA ALA A 60 -3.36 -4.72 6.49
C ALA A 60 -3.85 -6.06 7.07
N HIS A 61 -5.10 -6.43 6.80
CA HIS A 61 -5.65 -7.74 7.16
C HIS A 61 -5.20 -8.88 6.25
N GLY A 62 -4.41 -8.60 5.19
CA GLY A 62 -3.88 -9.61 4.28
C GLY A 62 -4.96 -10.22 3.37
N GLU A 63 -6.10 -9.57 3.21
CA GLU A 63 -7.18 -10.07 2.34
C GLU A 63 -6.75 -10.00 0.87
N GLU A 64 -6.71 -11.14 0.19
CA GLU A 64 -6.14 -11.25 -1.16
C GLU A 64 -6.78 -10.29 -2.18
N THR A 65 -8.09 -10.05 -2.09
CA THR A 65 -8.80 -9.11 -2.97
C THR A 65 -8.34 -7.66 -2.77
N TRP A 66 -8.07 -7.24 -1.53
CA TRP A 66 -7.53 -5.92 -1.22
C TRP A 66 -6.05 -5.80 -1.58
N LEU A 67 -5.25 -6.84 -1.31
CA LEU A 67 -3.84 -6.89 -1.70
C LEU A 67 -3.67 -6.71 -3.22
N ASN A 68 -4.55 -7.30 -4.02
CA ASN A 68 -4.53 -7.20 -5.48
C ASN A 68 -4.85 -5.80 -6.02
N LEU A 69 -5.39 -4.89 -5.19
CA LEU A 69 -5.59 -3.49 -5.59
C LEU A 69 -4.28 -2.71 -5.60
N VAL A 70 -3.29 -3.11 -4.79
CA VAL A 70 -2.06 -2.32 -4.60
C VAL A 70 -1.33 -2.07 -5.93
N PRO A 71 -1.09 -3.07 -6.79
CA PRO A 71 -0.45 -2.82 -8.08
C PRO A 71 -1.32 -1.99 -9.05
N LEU A 72 -2.64 -1.91 -8.85
CA LEU A 72 -3.54 -1.11 -9.69
C LEU A 72 -3.48 0.37 -9.34
N ILE A 73 -3.38 0.69 -8.05
CA ILE A 73 -3.49 2.08 -7.57
C ILE A 73 -2.14 2.69 -7.14
N GLY A 74 -1.13 1.86 -6.88
CA GLY A 74 0.13 2.28 -6.26
C GLY A 74 0.94 3.29 -7.07
N ALA A 75 0.91 3.21 -8.41
CA ALA A 75 1.65 4.15 -9.27
C ALA A 75 1.17 5.60 -9.12
N GLU A 76 -0.11 5.79 -8.80
CA GLU A 76 -0.75 7.09 -8.67
C GLU A 76 -0.83 7.57 -7.21
N ALA A 77 -0.37 6.76 -6.25
CA ALA A 77 -0.36 7.13 -4.84
C ALA A 77 0.59 8.31 -4.61
N ASP A 78 0.16 9.32 -3.85
CA ASP A 78 1.08 10.35 -3.35
C ASP A 78 2.00 9.79 -2.25
N GLU A 79 2.91 10.61 -1.72
CA GLU A 79 3.89 10.17 -0.72
C GLU A 79 3.22 9.62 0.56
N LYS A 80 2.19 10.31 1.05
CA LYS A 80 1.46 9.88 2.23
C LYS A 80 0.74 8.55 1.97
N GLN A 81 0.02 8.45 0.84
CA GLN A 81 -0.68 7.24 0.46
C GLN A 81 0.28 6.06 0.25
N THR A 82 1.47 6.33 -0.31
CA THR A 82 2.54 5.33 -0.44
C THR A 82 2.96 4.81 0.94
N GLY A 83 3.27 5.71 1.88
CA GLY A 83 3.65 5.33 3.25
C GLY A 83 2.55 4.52 3.95
N ASP A 84 1.29 4.93 3.82
CA ASP A 84 0.14 4.22 4.37
C ASP A 84 0.01 2.79 3.78
N VAL A 85 0.21 2.64 2.46
CA VAL A 85 0.17 1.33 1.79
C VAL A 85 1.34 0.44 2.19
N MET A 86 2.55 0.99 2.30
CA MET A 86 3.74 0.23 2.75
C MET A 86 3.59 -0.26 4.19
N ASN A 87 3.07 0.58 5.07
CA ASN A 87 2.77 0.17 6.44
C ASN A 87 1.69 -0.92 6.48
N ALA A 88 0.62 -0.77 5.67
CA ALA A 88 -0.43 -1.78 5.56
C ALA A 88 0.10 -3.12 5.01
N LEU A 89 0.91 -3.12 3.95
CA LEU A 89 1.55 -4.34 3.44
C LEU A 89 2.48 -4.99 4.47
N SER A 90 3.17 -4.19 5.27
CA SER A 90 4.03 -4.72 6.34
C SER A 90 3.20 -5.47 7.39
N PHE A 91 2.03 -4.94 7.76
CA PHE A 91 1.10 -5.66 8.64
C PHE A 91 0.48 -6.88 7.98
N ALA A 92 0.25 -6.83 6.67
CA ALA A 92 -0.23 -7.96 5.90
C ALA A 92 0.73 -9.15 5.93
N LEU A 93 2.05 -8.93 6.06
CA LEU A 93 3.03 -10.01 6.26
C LEU A 93 2.76 -10.85 7.52
N VAL A 94 2.14 -10.25 8.55
CA VAL A 94 1.74 -11.00 9.75
C VAL A 94 0.54 -11.89 9.44
N ALA A 95 -0.45 -11.37 8.71
CA ALA A 95 -1.72 -12.03 8.45
C ALA A 95 -1.66 -13.09 7.32
N ASP A 96 -1.11 -12.73 6.15
CA ASP A 96 -0.92 -13.62 5.01
C ASP A 96 0.42 -13.32 4.29
N PRO A 97 1.54 -13.82 4.84
CA PRO A 97 2.86 -13.55 4.27
C PRO A 97 3.00 -14.04 2.83
N LEU A 98 2.31 -15.12 2.42
CA LEU A 98 2.47 -15.67 1.09
C LEU A 98 1.80 -14.79 0.03
N ALA A 99 0.56 -14.35 0.28
CA ALA A 99 -0.14 -13.45 -0.63
C ALA A 99 0.54 -12.08 -0.69
N THR A 100 0.94 -11.54 0.46
CA THR A 100 1.65 -10.26 0.55
C THR A 100 2.96 -10.29 -0.24
N LEU A 101 3.82 -11.29 -0.04
CA LEU A 101 5.10 -11.38 -0.77
C LEU A 101 4.91 -11.50 -2.28
N ARG A 102 3.82 -12.15 -2.73
CA ARG A 102 3.49 -12.22 -4.16
C ARG A 102 3.19 -10.83 -4.74
N VAL A 103 2.39 -10.03 -4.02
CA VAL A 103 2.08 -8.66 -4.42
C VAL A 103 3.32 -7.78 -4.40
N VAL A 104 4.11 -7.85 -3.33
CA VAL A 104 5.33 -7.05 -3.18
C VAL A 104 6.34 -7.38 -4.29
N LYS A 105 6.53 -8.65 -4.65
CA LYS A 105 7.37 -9.03 -5.79
C LYS A 105 6.84 -8.50 -7.13
N SER A 106 5.52 -8.47 -7.31
CA SER A 106 4.92 -7.83 -8.49
C SER A 106 5.18 -6.32 -8.51
N LEU A 107 5.30 -5.68 -7.35
CA LEU A 107 5.68 -4.28 -7.26
C LEU A 107 7.14 -4.10 -7.67
N ASP A 108 8.07 -4.90 -7.16
CA ASP A 108 9.49 -4.84 -7.58
C ASP A 108 9.64 -4.91 -9.11
N THR A 109 8.96 -5.89 -9.73
CA THR A 109 8.98 -6.06 -11.20
C THR A 109 8.39 -4.85 -11.95
N ARG A 110 7.40 -4.16 -11.38
CA ARG A 110 6.81 -2.97 -12.00
C ARG A 110 7.75 -1.76 -11.87
N ALA A 111 8.43 -1.63 -10.73
CA ALA A 111 9.43 -0.60 -10.50
C ALA A 111 10.61 -0.74 -11.49
N GLU A 112 11.10 -1.96 -11.69
CA GLU A 112 12.15 -2.28 -12.68
C GLU A 112 11.75 -1.91 -14.11
N LYS A 113 10.45 -1.96 -14.43
CA LYS A 113 9.87 -1.57 -15.72
C LYS A 113 9.57 -0.07 -15.84
N GLY A 114 9.90 0.71 -14.81
CA GLY A 114 9.69 2.16 -14.79
C GLY A 114 8.23 2.59 -14.58
N ALA A 115 7.37 1.71 -14.04
CA ALA A 115 5.98 2.07 -13.75
C ALA A 115 5.85 3.13 -12.64
N TYR A 116 6.86 3.25 -11.78
CA TYR A 116 7.00 4.27 -10.76
C TYR A 116 8.47 4.36 -10.30
N ALA A 117 8.79 5.39 -9.50
CA ALA A 117 10.13 5.59 -8.97
C ALA A 117 10.62 4.39 -8.14
N LEU A 118 11.87 3.96 -8.37
CA LEU A 118 12.54 2.93 -7.58
C LEU A 118 12.57 3.33 -6.10
N GLY A 119 12.41 2.35 -5.21
CA GLY A 119 12.40 2.58 -3.76
C GLY A 119 11.14 3.28 -3.23
N ARG A 120 10.07 3.39 -4.03
CA ARG A 120 8.75 3.86 -3.57
C ARG A 120 7.90 2.73 -3.03
N PHE A 121 7.98 1.57 -3.67
CA PHE A 121 7.29 0.33 -3.32
C PHE A 121 8.27 -0.81 -3.52
N GLY A 122 8.25 -1.82 -2.66
CA GLY A 122 9.05 -3.03 -2.90
C GLY A 122 9.35 -3.88 -1.69
N THR A 123 10.08 -4.96 -1.95
CA THR A 123 10.49 -5.96 -0.95
C THR A 123 11.37 -5.34 0.14
N ASP A 124 12.31 -4.48 -0.22
CA ASP A 124 13.22 -3.81 0.71
C ASP A 124 12.48 -2.94 1.75
N ILE A 125 11.40 -2.28 1.35
CA ILE A 125 10.59 -1.42 2.22
C ILE A 125 9.67 -2.27 3.11
N VAL A 126 8.91 -3.19 2.50
CA VAL A 126 7.89 -3.98 3.22
C VAL A 126 8.52 -5.01 4.17
N CYS A 127 9.68 -5.56 3.80
CA CYS A 127 10.41 -6.51 4.63
C CYS A 127 11.37 -5.84 5.62
N GLY A 128 11.33 -4.52 5.76
CA GLY A 128 11.97 -3.82 6.87
C GLY A 128 11.09 -3.80 8.13
N VAL A 129 11.50 -3.00 9.12
CA VAL A 129 10.69 -2.68 10.30
C VAL A 129 10.22 -1.22 10.20
N PRO A 130 9.08 -0.92 9.53
CA PRO A 130 8.64 0.46 9.27
C PRO A 130 8.09 1.18 10.52
N MET A 131 8.09 0.52 11.68
CA MET A 131 7.28 0.91 12.83
C MET A 131 7.94 1.93 13.76
N THR A 132 9.24 2.14 13.67
CA THR A 132 10.03 2.88 14.66
C THR A 132 9.55 4.32 14.87
N LEU A 133 9.20 5.02 13.76
CA LEU A 133 8.84 6.44 13.79
C LEU A 133 7.45 6.71 14.36
N GLU A 134 6.49 5.81 14.12
CA GLU A 134 5.10 6.05 14.49
C GLU A 134 4.65 5.27 15.73
N TYR A 135 5.27 4.12 15.98
CA TYR A 135 4.82 3.18 17.01
C TYR A 135 5.76 3.15 18.20
N THR A 136 5.17 2.80 19.35
CA THR A 136 5.93 2.58 20.57
C THR A 136 6.95 1.44 20.38
N ARG A 137 8.06 1.52 21.12
CA ARG A 137 9.06 0.45 21.19
C ARG A 137 8.43 -0.94 21.36
N GLN A 138 7.49 -1.08 22.30
CA GLN A 138 6.84 -2.36 22.57
C GLN A 138 6.03 -2.87 21.37
N SER A 139 5.33 -1.98 20.66
CA SER A 139 4.58 -2.35 19.46
C SER A 139 5.49 -2.81 18.33
N THR A 140 6.62 -2.12 18.12
CA THR A 140 7.64 -2.52 17.14
C THR A 140 8.19 -3.91 17.43
N LEU A 141 8.53 -4.21 18.68
CA LEU A 141 9.01 -5.54 19.08
C LEU A 141 7.95 -6.63 18.93
N ASN A 142 6.70 -6.34 19.28
CA ASN A 142 5.59 -7.26 19.13
C ASN A 142 5.36 -7.61 17.66
N TYR A 143 5.32 -6.59 16.79
CA TYR A 143 5.22 -6.78 15.36
C TYR A 143 6.38 -7.62 14.84
N TYR A 144 7.63 -7.24 15.14
CA TYR A 144 8.83 -7.96 14.70
C TYR A 144 8.76 -9.45 15.05
N TYR A 145 8.34 -9.77 16.27
CA TYR A 145 8.17 -11.14 16.69
C TYR A 145 7.10 -11.89 15.87
N GLN A 146 5.93 -11.27 15.67
CA GLN A 146 4.83 -11.90 14.93
C GLN A 146 5.15 -12.10 13.46
N VAL A 147 5.69 -11.07 12.79
CA VAL A 147 6.04 -11.17 11.37
C VAL A 147 7.16 -12.17 11.13
N ARG A 148 8.17 -12.22 12.02
CA ARG A 148 9.24 -13.24 11.97
C ARG A 148 8.65 -14.65 12.01
N GLN A 149 7.69 -14.90 12.92
CA GLN A 149 7.02 -16.20 12.99
C GLN A 149 6.20 -16.52 11.73
N SER A 150 5.46 -15.54 11.20
CA SER A 150 4.67 -15.74 9.98
C SER A 150 5.55 -16.07 8.77
N LEU A 151 6.69 -15.39 8.64
CA LEU A 151 7.68 -15.66 7.59
C LEU A 151 8.37 -17.02 7.78
N GLU A 152 8.71 -17.41 9.00
CA GLU A 152 9.28 -18.73 9.30
C GLU A 152 8.33 -19.88 8.92
N LYS A 153 7.02 -19.71 9.13
CA LYS A 153 6.01 -20.73 8.78
C LYS A 153 5.92 -21.03 7.29
N ILE A 154 6.24 -20.08 6.42
CA ILE A 154 6.21 -20.28 4.96
C ILE A 154 7.55 -20.77 4.37
N GLY A 155 8.55 -21.03 5.23
CA GLY A 155 9.82 -21.65 4.86
C GLY A 155 10.61 -20.82 3.83
N ASP A 156 11.18 -21.50 2.84
CA ASP A 156 12.03 -20.88 1.80
C ASP A 156 11.36 -19.69 1.09
N LYS A 157 10.03 -19.70 0.99
CA LYS A 157 9.29 -18.60 0.36
C LYS A 157 9.36 -17.29 1.14
N GLY A 158 9.58 -17.36 2.46
CA GLY A 158 9.72 -16.20 3.34
C GLY A 158 11.18 -15.86 3.67
N ALA A 159 12.15 -16.67 3.23
CA ALA A 159 13.53 -16.59 3.71
C ALA A 159 14.22 -15.24 3.42
N GLU A 160 13.99 -14.68 2.24
CA GLU A 160 14.53 -13.37 1.85
C GLU A 160 13.99 -12.25 2.75
N CYS A 161 12.66 -12.16 2.87
CA CYS A 161 12.01 -11.17 3.73
C CYS A 161 12.40 -11.35 5.21
N LEU A 162 12.55 -12.60 5.66
CA LEU A 162 13.01 -12.93 7.00
C LEU A 162 14.43 -12.45 7.27
N ALA A 163 15.32 -12.49 6.27
CA ALA A 163 16.67 -11.97 6.40
C ALA A 163 16.66 -10.44 6.50
N LEU A 164 15.90 -9.77 5.64
CA LEU A 164 15.79 -8.30 5.65
C LEU A 164 15.23 -7.77 6.97
N ILE A 165 14.19 -8.39 7.51
CA ILE A 165 13.57 -7.89 8.73
C ILE A 165 14.45 -8.11 9.96
N LYS A 166 15.26 -9.18 9.96
CA LYS A 166 16.27 -9.43 11.00
C LYS A 166 17.36 -8.36 10.95
N LEU A 167 17.90 -8.07 9.77
CA LEU A 167 18.91 -7.02 9.58
C LEU A 167 18.38 -5.66 10.04
N SER A 168 17.15 -5.30 9.64
CA SER A 168 16.52 -4.05 10.05
C SER A 168 16.36 -3.96 11.58
N MET A 169 15.96 -5.06 12.24
CA MET A 169 15.86 -5.09 13.70
C MET A 169 17.23 -5.00 14.38
N GLU A 170 18.27 -5.65 13.85
CA GLU A 170 19.64 -5.55 14.36
C GLU A 170 20.15 -4.10 14.32
N GLU A 171 19.89 -3.38 13.23
CA GLU A 171 20.22 -1.95 13.09
C GLU A 171 19.49 -1.10 14.14
N ILE A 172 18.18 -1.32 14.31
CA ILE A 172 17.37 -0.62 15.32
C ILE A 172 17.93 -0.87 16.73
N GLU A 173 18.31 -2.10 17.05
CA GLU A 173 18.90 -2.43 18.36
C GLU A 173 20.27 -1.77 18.56
N VAL A 174 21.08 -1.66 17.51
CA VAL A 174 22.36 -0.93 17.55
C VAL A 174 22.12 0.55 17.85
N GLU A 175 21.21 1.20 17.14
CA GLU A 175 20.89 2.61 17.33
C GLU A 175 20.23 2.87 18.69
N GLU A 176 19.44 1.92 19.20
CA GLU A 176 18.87 2.01 20.54
C GLU A 176 19.95 1.97 21.60
N ARG A 177 20.93 1.04 21.49
CA ARG A 177 22.08 0.99 22.41
C ARG A 177 22.93 2.26 22.38
N ARG A 178 22.96 2.96 21.23
CA ARG A 178 23.65 4.25 21.08
C ARG A 178 22.86 5.44 21.63
N GLY A 179 21.58 5.24 21.98
CA GLY A 179 20.69 6.31 22.43
C GLY A 179 20.19 7.21 21.29
N ASN A 180 20.29 6.75 20.04
CA ASN A 180 19.89 7.51 18.86
C ASN A 180 18.45 7.22 18.42
N MET A 181 17.81 6.20 19.00
CA MET A 181 16.45 5.84 18.64
C MET A 181 15.42 6.79 19.24
N THR A 182 14.57 7.32 18.36
CA THR A 182 13.32 7.96 18.71
C THR A 182 12.17 6.99 18.40
N TRP A 183 11.24 6.88 19.34
CA TRP A 183 10.08 6.01 19.23
C TRP A 183 8.81 6.83 19.07
N GLY A 184 7.87 6.33 18.27
CA GLY A 184 6.56 6.92 18.16
C GLY A 184 5.64 6.60 19.34
N THR A 185 4.37 6.97 19.20
CA THR A 185 3.37 6.90 20.28
C THR A 185 2.18 5.98 19.98
N LYS A 186 2.04 5.49 18.74
CA LYS A 186 0.96 4.59 18.35
C LYS A 186 1.18 3.19 18.92
N THR A 187 0.09 2.50 19.21
CA THR A 187 0.10 1.09 19.57
C THR A 187 -0.31 0.24 18.38
N TRP A 188 0.46 -0.78 18.08
CA TRP A 188 0.08 -1.80 17.10
C TRP A 188 -0.79 -2.86 17.80
N PRO A 189 -1.94 -3.23 17.21
CA PRO A 189 -2.89 -4.15 17.83
C PRO A 189 -2.35 -5.57 17.98
#